data_AF-A0AAW5EC72-F1
#
_entry.id   AF-A0AAW5EC72-F1
#
_cell.length_a   1.000
_cell.length_b   1.000
_cell.length_c   1.000
_cell.angle_alpha   90.00
_cell.angle_beta   90.00
_cell.angle_gamma   90.00
#
_symmetry.space_group_name_H-M   'P 1'
#
loop_
_entity.id
_entity.type
_entity.pdbx_description
1 polymer ?
#
loop_
_entity_poly.entity_id
_entity_poly.type
_entity_poly.pdbx_seq_one_letter_code
_entity_poly.pdbx_strand_id
1 'polypeptide(L)'
;NWIDLGIERADLTGAEAIFWLDSKRASNKIMIDLVQNRLKEKNKNIAILAPYEACLKSLELIRAGKDAISITGNVLRDYLTDLF
;
A
#
# COMPACT_ATOMS: atom_id res chain seq x y z
N ASN A 1 -13.78 -2.37 3.47
CA ASN A 1 -13.00 -3.35 4.27
C ASN A 1 -11.52 -3.31 3.91
N TRP A 2 -11.10 -3.59 2.67
CA TRP A 2 -9.66 -3.61 2.26
C TRP A 2 -8.81 -2.43 2.78
N ILE A 3 -9.28 -1.18 2.64
CA ILE A 3 -8.57 0.02 3.13
C ILE A 3 -8.41 -0.01 4.66
N ASP A 4 -9.51 -0.29 5.36
CA ASP A 4 -9.53 -0.32 6.83
C ASP A 4 -8.63 -1.42 7.38
N LEU A 5 -8.62 -2.61 6.75
CA LEU A 5 -7.70 -3.69 7.11
C LEU A 5 -6.24 -3.28 6.93
N GLY A 6 -5.90 -2.61 5.81
CA GLY A 6 -4.55 -2.10 5.58
C GLY A 6 -4.10 -1.10 6.64
N ILE A 7 -4.98 -0.18 7.04
CA ILE A 7 -4.73 0.78 8.13
C ILE A 7 -4.53 0.06 9.46
N GLU A 8 -5.41 -0.88 9.80
CA GLU A 8 -5.35 -1.64 11.06
C GLU A 8 -4.02 -2.41 11.18
N ARG A 9 -3.57 -3.06 10.10
CA ARG A 9 -2.29 -3.78 10.10
C ARG A 9 -1.10 -2.83 10.26
N ALA A 10 -1.14 -1.66 9.64
CA ALA A 10 -0.12 -0.64 9.82
C ALA A 10 -0.04 -0.17 11.29
N ASP A 11 -1.20 0.11 11.90
CA ASP A 11 -1.28 0.55 13.29
C ASP A 11 -0.79 -0.51 14.29
N LEU A 12 -1.13 -1.78 14.07
CA LEU A 12 -0.75 -2.88 14.96
C LEU A 12 0.75 -3.21 14.90
N THR A 13 1.37 -3.06 13.74
CA THR A 13 2.77 -3.46 13.54
C THR A 13 3.76 -2.30 13.65
N GLY A 14 3.30 -1.07 13.39
CA GLY A 14 4.17 0.09 13.22
C GLY A 14 5.01 0.07 11.93
N ALA A 15 4.81 -0.93 11.06
CA ALA A 15 5.52 -1.04 9.78
C ALA A 15 5.01 0.02 8.79
N GLU A 16 5.89 0.45 7.88
CA GLU A 16 5.53 1.41 6.85
C GLU A 16 4.58 0.75 5.84
N ALA A 17 3.35 1.26 5.73
CA ALA A 17 2.35 0.76 4.81
C ALA A 17 2.29 1.59 3.53
N ILE A 18 2.11 0.92 2.39
CA ILE A 18 2.08 1.56 1.07
C ILE A 18 0.92 0.96 0.28
N PHE A 19 0.04 1.80 -0.27
CA PHE A 19 -0.93 1.39 -1.28
C PHE A 19 -0.28 1.37 -2.66
N TRP A 20 -0.31 0.23 -3.34
CA TRP A 20 0.30 0.06 -4.66
C TRP A 20 -0.77 0.33 -5.74
N LEU A 21 -0.91 1.59 -6.12
CA LEU A 21 -1.92 2.05 -7.08
C LEU A 21 -1.29 3.00 -8.10
N ASP A 22 -1.44 2.70 -9.38
CA ASP A 22 -0.89 3.51 -10.47
C ASP A 22 -1.95 4.49 -11.00
N SER A 23 -1.75 5.79 -10.81
CA SER A 23 -2.67 6.84 -11.29
C SER A 23 -2.83 6.85 -12.81
N LYS A 24 -1.90 6.25 -13.58
CA LYS A 24 -2.01 6.10 -15.03
C LYS A 24 -3.04 5.03 -15.43
N ARG A 25 -3.42 4.13 -14.52
CA ARG A 25 -4.48 3.13 -14.76
C ARG A 25 -5.82 3.69 -14.33
N ALA A 26 -6.77 3.78 -15.25
CA ALA A 26 -8.09 4.36 -15.01
C ALA A 26 -8.82 3.75 -13.79
N SER A 27 -8.76 2.42 -13.64
CA SER A 27 -9.35 1.74 -12.48
C SER A 27 -8.66 2.09 -11.16
N ASN A 28 -7.34 2.27 -11.17
CA ASN A 28 -6.59 2.63 -9.97
C ASN A 28 -6.85 4.08 -9.58
N LYS A 29 -7.05 4.99 -10.53
CA LYS A 29 -7.41 6.39 -10.25
C LYS A 29 -8.67 6.48 -9.38
N ILE A 30 -9.72 5.71 -9.71
CA ILE A 30 -10.95 5.64 -8.89
C ILE A 30 -10.63 5.13 -7.48
N MET A 31 -9.78 4.11 -7.36
CA MET A 31 -9.38 3.57 -6.07
C MET A 31 -8.56 4.57 -5.25
N ILE A 32 -7.69 5.36 -5.88
CA ILE A 32 -6.89 6.40 -5.22
C ILE A 32 -7.81 7.41 -4.54
N ASP A 33 -8.85 7.88 -5.24
CA ASP A 33 -9.80 8.84 -4.66
C ASP A 33 -10.53 8.25 -3.44
N LEU A 34 -10.94 6.98 -3.51
CA LEU A 34 -11.57 6.27 -2.38
C LEU A 34 -10.61 6.09 -1.20
N VAL A 35 -9.34 5.72 -1.47
CA VAL A 35 -8.30 5.55 -0.46
C VAL A 35 -8.01 6.89 0.22
N GLN A 36 -7.81 7.96 -0.55
CA GLN A 36 -7.52 9.29 0.00
C GLN A 36 -8.64 9.81 0.91
N ASN A 37 -9.90 9.68 0.46
CA ASN A 37 -11.05 10.07 1.27
C ASN A 37 -11.09 9.27 2.59
N ARG A 38 -10.89 7.96 2.52
CA ARG A 38 -10.93 7.10 3.71
C ARG A 38 -9.76 7.34 4.67
N LEU A 39 -8.56 7.59 4.14
CA LEU A 39 -7.40 7.97 4.95
C LEU A 39 -7.64 9.30 5.68
N LYS A 40 -8.25 10.28 5.00
CA LYS A 40 -8.64 11.56 5.60
C LYS A 40 -9.67 11.38 6.72
N GLU A 41 -10.71 10.58 6.51
CA GLU A 41 -11.71 10.25 7.54
C GLU A 41 -11.09 9.60 8.78
N LYS A 42 -10.07 8.75 8.59
CA LYS A 42 -9.36 8.06 9.67
C LYS A 42 -8.18 8.86 10.25
N ASN A 43 -7.91 10.06 9.73
CA ASN A 43 -6.75 10.87 10.05
C ASN A 43 -5.42 10.08 9.95
N LYS A 44 -5.25 9.33 8.86
CA LYS A 44 -4.07 8.50 8.58
C LYS A 44 -3.29 9.06 7.41
N ASN A 45 -1.97 8.95 7.48
CA ASN A 45 -1.08 9.34 6.41
C ASN A 45 -0.31 8.10 5.92
N ILE A 46 -0.83 7.46 4.88
CA ILE A 46 -0.26 6.25 4.26
C ILE A 46 0.06 6.59 2.81
N ALA A 47 1.25 6.22 2.35
CA ALA A 47 1.70 6.53 0.99
C ALA A 47 0.88 5.75 -0.05
N ILE A 48 0.63 6.39 -1.19
CA ILE A 48 0.04 5.77 -2.38
C ILE A 48 1.05 5.93 -3.51
N LEU A 49 1.62 4.84 -3.99
CA LEU A 49 2.71 4.84 -4.98
C LEU A 49 2.38 3.90 -6.13
N ALA A 50 2.91 4.20 -7.32
CA ALA A 50 2.81 3.26 -8.44
C ALA A 50 3.60 1.98 -8.12
N PRO A 51 3.21 0.80 -8.65
CA PRO A 51 3.83 -0.48 -8.28
C PRO A 51 5.36 -0.52 -8.38
N TYR A 52 5.93 0.14 -9.39
CA TYR A 52 7.39 0.24 -9.55
C TYR A 52 8.04 1.01 -8.39
N GLU A 53 7.51 2.19 -8.07
CA GLU A 53 8.02 3.06 -6.99
C GLU A 53 7.81 2.41 -5.61
N ALA A 54 6.66 1.79 -5.42
CA ALA A 54 6.32 1.07 -4.20
C ALA A 54 7.24 -0.13 -3.96
N CYS A 55 7.60 -0.87 -5.03
CA CYS A 55 8.56 -1.96 -4.98
C CYS A 55 9.96 -1.46 -4.61
N LEU A 56 10.44 -0.40 -5.27
CA LEU A 56 11.73 0.20 -4.92
C LEU A 56 11.79 0.65 -3.46
N LYS A 57 10.71 1.29 -2.96
CA LYS A 57 10.63 1.70 -1.56
C LYS A 57 10.65 0.52 -0.60
N SER A 58 9.92 -0.54 -0.93
CA SER A 58 9.89 -1.77 -0.12
C SER A 58 11.26 -2.46 -0.09
N LEU A 59 11.96 -2.48 -1.23
CA LEU A 59 13.32 -3.01 -1.34
C LEU A 59 14.36 -2.14 -0.60
N GLU A 60 14.15 -0.84 -0.51
CA GLU A 60 14.97 0.05 0.32
C GLU A 60 14.78 -0.31 1.82
N LEU A 61 13.53 -0.47 2.26
CA LEU A 61 13.19 -0.80 3.65
C LEU A 61 13.73 -2.17 4.06
N ILE A 62 13.52 -3.21 3.24
CA ILE A 62 14.00 -4.56 3.55
C ILE A 62 15.54 -4.62 3.62
N ARG A 63 16.25 -3.89 2.76
CA ARG A 63 17.72 -3.78 2.80
C ARG A 63 18.22 -3.06 4.06
N ALA A 64 17.40 -2.18 4.62
CA ALA A 64 17.67 -1.53 5.90
C ALA A 64 17.22 -2.37 7.12
N GLY A 65 16.74 -3.61 6.91
CA GLY A 65 16.24 -4.48 7.97
C GLY A 65 14.91 -4.04 8.57
N LYS A 66 14.10 -3.29 7.80
CA LYS A 66 12.78 -2.82 8.21
C LYS A 66 11.67 -3.54 7.45
N ASP A 67 10.52 -3.67 8.10
CA ASP A 67 9.33 -4.26 7.50
C ASP A 67 8.51 -3.22 6.73
N ALA A 68 7.82 -3.69 5.68
CA ALA A 68 6.89 -2.90 4.88
C ALA A 68 5.60 -3.68 4.63
N ILE A 69 4.45 -3.00 4.67
CA ILE A 69 3.15 -3.59 4.33
C ILE A 69 2.74 -3.12 2.93
N SER A 70 2.70 -4.04 1.97
CA SER A 70 2.16 -3.78 0.64
C SER A 70 0.64 -3.97 0.63
N ILE A 71 -0.12 -2.88 0.48
CA ILE A 71 -1.58 -2.91 0.35
C ILE A 71 -1.95 -2.86 -1.13
N THR A 72 -2.34 -4.02 -1.68
CA THR A 72 -2.48 -4.20 -3.14
C THR A 72 -3.83 -4.77 -3.55
N GLY A 73 -4.12 -4.75 -4.86
CA GLY A 73 -5.27 -5.43 -5.46
C GLY A 73 -5.00 -6.91 -5.73
N ASN A 74 -6.02 -7.64 -6.17
CA ASN A 74 -6.03 -9.11 -6.25
C ASN A 74 -4.83 -9.73 -6.99
N VAL A 75 -4.46 -9.21 -8.17
CA VAL A 75 -3.35 -9.77 -8.97
C VAL A 75 -2.00 -9.57 -8.29
N LEU A 76 -1.75 -8.38 -7.73
CA LEU A 76 -0.49 -8.09 -7.06
C LEU A 76 -0.37 -8.80 -5.72
N ARG A 77 -1.50 -9.10 -5.05
CA ARG A 77 -1.48 -9.96 -3.86
C ARG A 77 -0.81 -11.29 -4.21
N ASP A 78 -1.30 -11.96 -5.24
CA ASP A 78 -0.83 -13.30 -5.61
C ASP A 78 0.66 -13.28 -5.96
N TYR A 79 1.13 -12.26 -6.68
CA TYR A 79 2.55 -12.16 -7.04
C TYR A 79 3.46 -11.83 -5.86
N LEU A 80 3.03 -10.91 -4.99
CA LEU A 80 3.89 -10.43 -3.91
C LEU A 80 3.99 -11.41 -2.74
N THR A 81 2.94 -12.21 -2.50
CA THR A 81 2.98 -13.24 -1.45
C THR A 81 3.82 -14.47 -1.84
N ASP A 82 4.14 -14.63 -3.12
CA ASP A 82 5.10 -15.64 -3.60
C ASP A 82 6.52 -15.08 -3.68
N LEU A 83 6.68 -13.78 -3.98
CA LEU A 83 7.97 -13.15 -4.24
C LEU A 83 8.79 -12.88 -2.97
N PHE A 84 8.13 -12.41 -1.90
CA PHE A 84 8.75 -12.02 -0.63
C PHE A 84 8.45 -13.03 0.47
#